data_AF-A0A6B1KIV5-F1
#
_entry.id   AF-A0A6B1KIV5-F1
#
_cell.length_a   1.000
_cell.length_b   1.000
_cell.length_c   1.000
_cell.angle_alpha   90.00
_cell.angle_beta   90.00
_cell.angle_gamma   90.00
#
_symmetry.space_group_name_H-M   'P 1'
#
loop_
_entity.id
_entity.type
_entity.pdbx_description
1 polymer ?
#
loop_
_entity_poly.entity_id
_entity_poly.type
_entity_poly.pdbx_seq_one_letter_code
_entity_poly.pdbx_strand_id
1 'polypeptide(L)'
;MGVSSCRDPFASPFGRPGQLCPVAPTRCLECRNAFVLPSNLPQLLLFAAHLEQLQHRLSPTHFHALWGQSRVNVLEALGLRTSDEITRARQRIADEGLTLTLPLATQVEFE
;
A
#
# COMPACT_ATOMS: atom_id res chain seq x y z
N MET A 1 5.18 -5.16 9.69
CA MET A 1 5.21 -3.76 9.18
C MET A 1 4.28 -3.68 7.99
N GLY A 2 3.45 -2.62 7.86
CA GLY A 2 2.47 -2.48 6.77
C GLY A 2 3.09 -2.09 5.42
N VAL A 3 2.27 -1.62 4.48
CA VAL A 3 2.67 -1.31 3.08
C VAL A 3 3.51 -0.04 2.91
N SER A 4 3.45 0.90 3.86
CA SER A 4 4.23 2.13 3.87
C SER A 4 4.44 2.63 5.30
N SER A 5 5.33 3.62 5.47
CA SER A 5 5.60 4.31 6.74
C SER A 5 5.32 5.80 6.60
N CYS A 6 4.90 6.48 7.67
CA CYS A 6 4.56 7.91 7.66
C CYS A 6 5.71 8.76 8.23
N ARG A 7 6.09 9.83 7.52
CA ARG A 7 7.11 10.79 7.98
C ARG A 7 6.60 11.67 9.10
N ASP A 8 5.37 12.18 8.96
CA ASP A 8 4.73 13.05 9.94
C ASP A 8 3.20 12.93 9.80
N PRO A 9 2.52 12.33 10.80
CA PRO A 9 1.08 12.18 10.76
C PRO A 9 0.31 13.48 11.09
N PHE A 10 0.97 14.53 11.58
CA PHE A 10 0.35 15.84 11.90
C PHE A 10 0.46 16.86 10.76
N ALA A 11 1.30 16.58 9.75
CA ALA A 11 1.49 17.41 8.55
C ALA A 11 0.84 16.79 7.29
N SER A 12 -0.22 15.99 7.46
CA SER A 12 -0.89 15.31 6.35
C SER A 12 -1.60 16.30 5.40
N PRO A 13 -1.52 16.11 4.06
CA PRO A 13 -2.28 16.91 3.10
C PRO A 13 -3.79 16.64 3.13
N PHE A 14 -4.23 15.57 3.80
CA PHE A 14 -5.64 15.17 3.87
C PHE A 14 -6.33 15.63 5.17
N GLY A 15 -5.59 16.26 6.08
CA GLY A 15 -6.09 16.76 7.36
C GLY A 15 -5.85 18.26 7.51
N ARG A 16 -6.28 18.81 8.64
CA ARG A 16 -5.89 20.18 9.02
C ARG A 16 -4.47 20.17 9.58
N PRO A 17 -3.64 21.21 9.31
CA PRO A 17 -2.30 21.30 9.89
C PRO A 17 -2.33 21.18 11.42
N GLY A 18 -1.47 20.31 11.97
CA GLY A 18 -1.37 20.07 13.41
C GLY A 18 -2.38 19.06 13.96
N GLN A 19 -3.29 18.52 13.14
CA GLN A 19 -4.17 17.43 13.52
C GLN A 19 -3.65 16.09 13.01
N LEU A 20 -3.90 15.03 13.78
CA LEU A 20 -3.59 13.67 13.36
C LEU A 20 -4.32 13.34 12.05
N CYS A 21 -3.61 12.71 11.12
CA CYS A 21 -4.15 12.35 9.82
C CYS A 21 -5.43 11.51 9.95
N PRO A 22 -6.55 11.93 9.34
CA PRO A 22 -7.85 11.26 9.52
C PRO A 22 -8.10 10.12 8.52
N VAL A 23 -7.21 9.89 7.56
CA VAL A 23 -7.44 8.94 6.46
C VAL A 23 -7.05 7.52 6.86
N ALA A 24 -7.74 6.54 6.26
CA ALA A 24 -7.36 5.14 6.37
C ALA A 24 -5.92 4.92 5.87
N PRO A 25 -5.14 4.01 6.50
CA PRO A 25 -3.75 3.80 6.09
C PRO A 25 -3.56 3.27 4.66
N THR A 26 -4.62 2.80 4.00
CA THR A 26 -4.65 2.52 2.55
C THR A 26 -4.33 3.72 1.70
N ARG A 27 -4.81 4.90 2.12
CA ARG A 27 -4.55 6.18 1.44
C ARG A 27 -3.13 6.67 1.69
N CYS A 28 -2.35 6.04 2.57
CA CYS A 28 -0.96 6.43 2.79
C CYS A 28 -0.13 6.34 1.52
N LEU A 29 -0.35 5.36 0.64
CA LEU A 29 0.38 5.26 -0.62
C LEU A 29 0.10 6.41 -1.58
N GLU A 30 -0.93 7.21 -1.33
CA GLU A 30 -1.27 8.43 -2.07
C GLU A 30 -0.82 9.70 -1.34
N CYS A 31 -0.22 9.55 -0.16
CA CYS A 31 0.24 10.65 0.67
C CYS A 31 1.72 10.95 0.39
N ARG A 32 2.05 12.24 0.17
CA ARG A 32 3.45 12.69 0.06
C ARG A 32 4.29 12.44 1.32
N ASN A 33 3.65 12.27 2.48
CA ASN A 33 4.35 11.97 3.73
C ASN A 33 4.69 10.49 3.86
N ALA A 34 4.14 9.63 3.01
CA ALA A 34 4.44 8.21 3.04
C ALA A 34 5.76 7.91 2.33
N PHE A 35 6.50 6.95 2.88
CA PHE A 35 7.70 6.40 2.27
C PHE A 35 7.70 4.88 2.41
N VAL A 36 8.32 4.22 1.43
CA VAL A 36 8.43 2.76 1.35
C VAL A 36 9.86 2.36 1.68
N LEU A 37 10.06 1.81 2.88
CA LEU A 37 11.32 1.21 3.30
C LEU A 37 11.49 -0.18 2.65
N PRO A 38 12.72 -0.71 2.55
CA PRO A 38 12.96 -2.08 2.10
C PRO A 38 12.17 -3.13 2.90
N SER A 39 11.94 -2.87 4.19
CA SER A 39 11.17 -3.74 5.06
C SER A 39 9.67 -3.77 4.76
N ASN A 40 9.15 -2.79 4.01
CA ASN A 40 7.76 -2.75 3.54
C ASN A 40 7.55 -3.59 2.27
N LEU A 41 8.61 -3.98 1.57
CA LEU A 41 8.52 -4.64 0.26
C LEU A 41 7.69 -5.93 0.24
N PRO A 42 7.78 -6.83 1.23
CA PRO A 42 6.90 -8.00 1.27
C PRO A 42 5.42 -7.62 1.24
N GLN A 43 5.02 -6.65 2.06
CA GLN A 43 3.64 -6.18 2.11
C GLN A 43 3.24 -5.42 0.84
N LEU A 44 4.15 -4.64 0.26
CA LEU A 44 3.89 -3.93 -0.99
C LEU A 44 3.64 -4.89 -2.16
N LEU A 45 4.38 -6.00 -2.23
CA LEU A 45 4.17 -7.07 -3.21
C LEU A 45 2.83 -7.78 -3.00
N LEU A 46 2.50 -8.12 -1.75
CA LEU A 46 1.21 -8.74 -1.41
C LEU A 46 0.04 -7.80 -1.72
N PHE A 47 0.21 -6.51 -1.48
CA PHE A 47 -0.79 -5.50 -1.79
C PHE A 47 -0.98 -5.33 -3.30
N ALA A 48 0.10 -5.33 -4.09
CA ALA A 48 0.02 -5.29 -5.54
C ALA A 48 -0.77 -6.48 -6.11
N ALA A 49 -0.50 -7.70 -5.63
CA ALA A 49 -1.23 -8.90 -6.00
C ALA A 49 -2.72 -8.80 -5.61
N HIS A 50 -3.01 -8.22 -4.45
CA HIS A 50 -4.39 -8.02 -4.01
C HIS A 50 -5.15 -7.00 -4.86
N LEU A 51 -4.52 -5.87 -5.23
CA LEU A 51 -5.10 -4.90 -6.16
C LEU A 51 -5.37 -5.49 -7.54
N GLU A 52 -4.53 -6.42 -8.00
CA GLU A 52 -4.78 -7.18 -9.22
C GLU A 52 -6.04 -8.06 -9.08
N GLN A 53 -6.20 -8.77 -7.97
CA GLN A 53 -7.42 -9.56 -7.70
C GLN A 53 -8.68 -8.68 -7.67
N LEU A 54 -8.62 -7.50 -7.03
CA LEU A 54 -9.75 -6.56 -6.98
C LEU A 54 -10.12 -6.02 -8.36
N GLN A 55 -9.14 -5.77 -9.22
CA GLN A 55 -9.41 -5.31 -10.60
C GLN A 55 -10.27 -6.33 -11.37
N HIS A 56 -10.10 -7.62 -11.10
CA HIS A 56 -10.89 -8.69 -11.72
C HIS A 56 -12.28 -8.86 -11.07
N ARG A 57 -12.46 -8.43 -9.82
CA ARG A 57 -13.72 -8.57 -9.06
C ARG A 57 -14.65 -7.37 -9.22
N LEU A 58 -14.11 -6.17 -9.36
CA LEU A 58 -14.86 -4.92 -9.45
C LEU A 58 -15.07 -4.49 -10.91
N SER A 59 -16.10 -3.67 -11.14
CA SER A 59 -16.22 -3.01 -12.44
C SER A 59 -15.04 -2.04 -12.66
N PRO A 60 -14.58 -1.82 -13.90
CA PRO A 60 -13.44 -0.94 -14.18
C PRO A 60 -13.61 0.46 -13.59
N THR A 61 -14.81 1.04 -13.69
CA THR A 61 -15.14 2.37 -13.14
C THR A 61 -15.02 2.39 -11.62
N HIS A 62 -15.53 1.36 -10.94
CA HIS A 62 -15.49 1.28 -9.48
C HIS A 62 -14.06 1.04 -8.99
N PHE A 63 -13.30 0.17 -9.65
CA PHE A 63 -11.89 -0.04 -9.36
C PHE A 63 -11.07 1.23 -9.54
N HIS A 64 -11.24 1.95 -10.66
CA HIS A 64 -10.51 3.19 -10.89
C HIS A 64 -10.83 4.27 -9.87
N ALA A 65 -12.11 4.40 -9.48
CA ALA A 65 -12.54 5.41 -8.51
C ALA A 65 -11.93 5.18 -7.12
N LEU A 66 -11.81 3.92 -6.68
CA LEU A 66 -11.30 3.59 -5.34
C LEU A 66 -9.78 3.37 -5.31
N TRP A 67 -9.25 2.65 -6.30
CA TRP A 67 -7.91 2.04 -6.25
C TRP A 67 -6.98 2.45 -7.39
N GLY A 68 -7.47 3.24 -8.36
CA GLY A 68 -6.69 3.61 -9.54
C GLY A 68 -5.37 4.27 -9.19
N GLN A 69 -5.41 5.29 -8.32
CA GLN A 69 -4.20 6.02 -7.91
C GLN A 69 -3.28 5.16 -7.03
N SER A 70 -3.85 4.43 -6.06
CA SER A 70 -3.10 3.49 -5.22
C SER A 70 -2.33 2.47 -6.06
N ARG A 71 -2.94 1.90 -7.12
CA ARG A 71 -2.26 0.96 -8.02
C ARG A 71 -1.07 1.60 -8.74
N VAL A 72 -1.25 2.80 -9.29
CA VAL A 72 -0.16 3.52 -9.99
C VAL A 72 1.02 3.71 -9.04
N ASN A 73 0.76 4.21 -7.82
CA ASN A 73 1.80 4.51 -6.86
C ASN A 73 2.53 3.25 -6.35
N VAL A 74 1.80 2.14 -6.17
CA VAL A 74 2.40 0.85 -5.79
C VAL A 74 3.33 0.33 -6.88
N LEU A 75 2.87 0.36 -8.13
CA LEU A 75 3.68 -0.12 -9.26
C LEU A 75 4.90 0.76 -9.49
N GLU A 76 4.78 2.08 -9.34
CA GLU A 76 5.91 3.00 -9.37
C GLU A 76 6.92 2.69 -8.25
N ALA A 77 6.44 2.55 -7.00
CA ALA A 77 7.30 2.22 -5.87
C ALA A 77 8.03 0.88 -6.04
N LEU A 78 7.38 -0.12 -6.64
CA LEU A 78 7.99 -1.40 -6.99
C LEU A 78 8.98 -1.27 -8.16
N GLY A 79 8.69 -0.43 -9.15
CA GLY A 79 9.59 -0.14 -10.27
C GLY A 79 10.88 0.56 -9.87
N LEU A 80 10.88 1.26 -8.73
CA LEU A 80 12.07 1.86 -8.12
C LEU A 80 12.94 0.86 -7.34
N ARG A 81 12.64 -0.43 -7.36
CA ARG A 81 13.41 -1.47 -6.65
C ARG A 81 14.23 -2.31 -7.61
N THR A 82 15.37 -2.79 -7.13
CA THR A 82 16.21 -3.73 -7.86
C THR A 82 15.57 -5.12 -7.90
N SER A 83 15.88 -5.89 -8.95
CA SER A 83 15.44 -7.30 -9.07
C SER A 83 15.83 -8.15 -7.87
N ASP A 84 16.98 -7.86 -7.25
CA ASP A 84 17.47 -8.57 -6.07
C ASP A 84 16.64 -8.25 -4.83
N GLU A 85 16.23 -7.00 -4.62
CA GLU A 85 15.34 -6.61 -3.53
C GLU A 85 13.96 -7.27 -3.68
N ILE A 86 13.43 -7.32 -4.90
CA ILE A 86 12.16 -8.00 -5.20
C ILE A 86 12.29 -9.51 -4.95
N THR A 87 13.37 -10.13 -5.39
CA THR A 87 13.64 -11.57 -5.17
C THR A 87 13.71 -11.89 -3.68
N ARG A 88 14.49 -11.12 -2.91
CA ARG A 88 14.59 -11.29 -1.46
C ARG A 88 13.24 -11.09 -0.76
N ALA A 89 12.46 -10.09 -1.17
CA ALA A 89 11.14 -9.87 -0.59
C ALA A 89 10.18 -11.04 -0.88
N ARG A 90 10.22 -11.62 -2.08
CA ARG A 90 9.43 -12.82 -2.43
C ARG A 90 9.86 -14.06 -1.64
N GLN A 91 11.16 -14.27 -1.47
CA GLN A 91 11.68 -15.36 -0.62
C GLN A 91 11.16 -15.23 0.80
N ARG A 92 11.24 -14.03 1.40
CA ARG A 92 10.70 -13.77 2.74
C ARG A 92 9.21 -14.05 2.86
N ILE A 93 8.41 -13.71 1.85
CA ILE A 93 6.97 -14.05 1.84
C ILE A 93 6.78 -15.57 1.93
N ALA A 94 7.55 -16.33 1.15
CA ALA A 94 7.45 -17.79 1.11
C ALA A 94 7.97 -18.44 2.41
N ASP A 95 9.15 -18.02 2.88
CA ASP A 95 9.84 -18.62 4.03
C ASP A 95 9.11 -18.31 5.36
N GLU A 96 8.62 -17.08 5.51
CA GLU A 96 7.95 -16.62 6.73
C GLU A 96 6.41 -16.81 6.65
N GLY A 97 5.87 -17.25 5.50
CA GLY A 97 4.43 -17.42 5.30
C GLY A 97 3.62 -16.12 5.42
N LEU A 98 4.19 -15.00 4.97
CA LEU A 98 3.61 -13.68 5.20
C LEU A 98 2.30 -13.50 4.43
N THR A 99 1.28 -13.00 5.13
CA THR A 99 0.01 -12.57 4.53
C THR A 99 -0.11 -11.07 4.50
N LEU A 100 -0.99 -10.56 3.63
CA LEU A 100 -1.26 -9.13 3.52
C LEU A 100 -1.86 -8.64 4.85
N THR A 101 -1.12 -7.76 5.53
CA THR A 101 -1.52 -7.14 6.78
C THR A 101 -2.05 -5.74 6.49
N LEU A 102 -3.36 -5.60 6.56
CA LEU A 102 -4.04 -4.31 6.47
C LEU A 102 -4.64 -3.92 7.82
N PRO A 103 -4.73 -2.62 8.15
CA PRO A 103 -5.50 -2.16 9.30
C PRO A 103 -6.97 -2.60 9.21
N LEU A 104 -7.63 -2.81 10.35
CA LEU A 104 -9.06 -3.22 10.39
C LEU A 104 -9.97 -2.29 9.58
N ALA A 105 -9.80 -0.97 9.71
CA ALA A 105 -10.58 0.02 8.97
C ALA A 105 -10.42 -0.14 7.45
N THR A 106 -9.24 -0.57 7.03
CA THR A 106 -8.96 -0.89 5.65
C THR A 106 -9.68 -2.17 5.25
N GLN A 107 -9.70 -3.24 6.04
CA GLN A 107 -10.30 -4.52 5.64
C GLN A 107 -11.76 -4.38 5.18
N VAL A 108 -12.54 -3.48 5.80
CA VAL A 108 -13.92 -3.16 5.41
C VAL A 108 -14.03 -2.57 4.00
N GLU A 109 -13.00 -1.89 3.50
CA GLU A 109 -12.96 -1.33 2.13
C GLU A 109 -12.71 -2.41 1.06
N PHE A 110 -12.33 -3.64 1.45
CA PHE A 110 -11.91 -4.73 0.56
C PHE A 110 -12.81 -5.98 0.61
N GLU A 111 -13.77 -6.04 1.56
CA GLU A 111 -14.82 -7.08 1.62
C GLU A 111 -15.92 -6.83 0.58
#